data_AF-V5S9P3-F1
#
_entry.id   AF-V5S9P3-F1
#
_cell.length_a   1.000
_cell.length_b   1.000
_cell.length_c   1.000
_cell.angle_alpha   90.00
_cell.angle_beta   90.00
_cell.angle_gamma   90.00
#
_symmetry.space_group_name_H-M   'P 1'
#
loop_
_entity.id
_entity.type
_entity.pdbx_description
1 polymer ?
#
loop_
_entity_poly.entity_id
_entity_poly.type
_entity_poly.pdbx_seq_one_letter_code
_entity_poly.pdbx_strand_id
1 'polypeptide(L)' 'MFYWLVTPLMAMAAGIAAIFVARDSANFGVVQMVVSVLLLAGLVALLVFWGPIMDWLRRGRRGPR' A
#
# COMPACT_ATOMS: atom_id res chain seq x y z
N MET A 1 -10.06 -14.84 -13.53
CA MET A 1 -9.96 -13.46 -14.08
C MET A 1 -9.51 -12.45 -13.02
N PHE A 2 -10.09 -12.44 -11.80
CA PHE A 2 -9.68 -11.54 -10.70
C PHE A 2 -8.30 -11.85 -10.07
N TYR A 3 -7.84 -13.10 -10.19
CA TYR A 3 -6.58 -13.59 -9.62
C TYR A 3 -5.35 -12.82 -10.14
N TRP A 4 -5.40 -12.32 -11.38
CA TRP A 4 -4.28 -11.63 -12.02
C TRP A 4 -3.99 -10.26 -11.39
N LEU A 5 -4.98 -9.63 -10.75
CA LEU A 5 -4.82 -8.36 -10.02
C LEU A 5 -4.40 -8.59 -8.56
N VAL A 6 -4.93 -9.65 -7.94
CA VAL A 6 -4.63 -9.99 -6.54
C VAL A 6 -3.21 -10.54 -6.38
N THR A 7 -2.69 -11.24 -7.40
CA THR A 7 -1.34 -11.84 -7.38
C THR A 7 -0.22 -10.81 -7.18
N PRO A 8 -0.12 -9.73 -8.00
CA PRO A 8 0.94 -8.73 -7.80
C PRO A 8 0.78 -7.99 -6.48
N LEU A 9 -0.46 -7.73 -6.03
CA LEU A 9 -0.74 -7.11 -4.74
C LEU A 9 -0.21 -7.97 -3.58
N MET A 10 -0.50 -9.28 -3.61
CA MET A 10 -0.01 -10.22 -2.61
C MET A 10 1.51 -10.43 -2.68
N ALA A 11 2.10 -10.40 -3.88
CA ALA A 11 3.55 -10.46 -4.05
C ALA A 11 4.25 -9.22 -3.44
N MET A 12 3.69 -8.02 -3.64
CA MET A 12 4.18 -6.80 -2.99
C MET A 12 4.01 -6.84 -1.47
N ALA A 13 2.87 -7.35 -0.98
CA ALA A 13 2.63 -7.51 0.44
C ALA A 13 3.64 -8.48 1.10
N ALA A 14 3.94 -9.60 0.45
CA ALA A 14 4.95 -10.55 0.92
C ALA A 14 6.36 -9.95 0.91
N GLY A 15 6.71 -9.17 -0.12
CA GLY A 15 8.00 -8.48 -0.20
C GLY A 15 8.18 -7.44 0.90
N ILE A 16 7.14 -6.64 1.18
CA ILE A 16 7.18 -5.63 2.25
C ILE A 16 7.20 -6.33 3.62
N ALA A 17 6.38 -7.36 3.84
CA ALA A 17 6.37 -8.13 5.08
C ALA A 17 7.73 -8.77 5.38
N ALA A 18 8.46 -9.23 4.35
CA ALA A 18 9.80 -9.81 4.51
C ALA A 18 10.88 -8.81 4.94
N ILE A 19 10.65 -7.50 4.78
CA ILE A 19 11.53 -6.44 5.30
C ILE A 19 11.27 -6.19 6.79
N PHE A 20 10.02 -6.35 7.24
CA PHE A 20 9.62 -6.10 8.63
C PHE A 20 9.74 -7.35 9.54
N VAL A 21 9.72 -8.57 9.00
CA VAL A 21 9.80 -9.80 9.79
C VAL A 21 10.50 -10.95 9.05
N ALA A 22 11.26 -11.77 9.79
CA ALA A 22 11.96 -12.94 9.23
C ALA A 22 10.98 -14.01 8.73
N ARG A 23 11.24 -14.53 7.52
CA ARG A 23 10.37 -15.51 6.81
C ARG A 23 10.08 -16.80 7.58
N ASP A 24 10.98 -17.22 8.46
CA ASP A 24 10.86 -18.44 9.27
C ASP A 24 10.15 -18.24 10.63
N SER A 25 9.67 -17.02 10.91
CA SER A 25 8.95 -16.76 12.15
C SER A 25 7.50 -17.23 12.07
N ALA A 26 6.99 -17.86 13.13
CA ALA A 26 5.56 -18.17 13.28
C ALA A 26 4.65 -16.92 13.13
N ASN A 27 5.22 -15.72 13.34
CA ASN A 27 4.52 -14.45 13.21
C ASN A 27 4.42 -13.94 11.76
N PHE A 28 5.11 -14.59 10.81
CA PHE A 28 5.16 -14.15 9.41
C PHE A 28 3.77 -14.07 8.79
N GLY A 29 2.90 -15.06 9.05
CA GLY A 29 1.52 -15.06 8.55
C GLY A 29 0.69 -13.89 9.07
N VAL A 30 0.82 -13.55 10.36
CA VAL A 30 0.09 -12.44 10.99
C VAL A 30 0.59 -11.09 10.46
N VAL A 31 1.90 -10.89 10.39
CA VAL A 31 2.49 -9.67 9.85
C VAL A 31 2.15 -9.50 8.37
N GLN A 32 2.21 -10.59 7.58
CA GLN A 32 1.80 -10.58 6.19
C GLN A 32 0.33 -10.16 6.02
N MET A 33 -0.57 -10.67 6.87
CA MET A 33 -1.99 -10.29 6.85
C MET A 33 -2.17 -8.80 7.17
N VAL A 34 -1.54 -8.29 8.23
CA VAL A 34 -1.64 -6.87 8.62
C VAL A 34 -1.08 -5.95 7.52
N VAL A 35 0.08 -6.30 6.95
CA VAL A 35 0.69 -5.56 5.83
C VAL A 35 -0.21 -5.59 4.60
N SER A 36 -0.84 -6.72 4.30
CA SER A 36 -1.79 -6.84 3.18
C SER A 36 -2.99 -5.91 3.35
N VAL A 37 -3.57 -5.84 4.55
CA VAL A 37 -4.69 -4.94 4.85
C VAL A 37 -4.26 -3.47 4.75
N LEU A 38 -3.08 -3.11 5.27
CA LEU A 38 -2.54 -1.75 5.16
C LEU A 38 -2.29 -1.33 3.71
N LEU A 39 -1.73 -2.22 2.90
CA LEU A 39 -1.50 -1.96 1.47
C LEU A 39 -2.81 -1.80 0.71
N LEU A 40 -3.80 -2.66 0.98
CA LEU A 40 -5.10 -2.56 0.35
C LEU A 40 -5.81 -1.26 0.75
N ALA A 41 -5.83 -0.93 2.05
CA ALA A 41 -6.40 0.30 2.56
C ALA A 41 -5.70 1.53 1.99
N GLY A 42 -4.36 1.51 1.93
CA GLY A 42 -3.55 2.56 1.32
C GLY A 42 -3.82 2.72 -0.18
N LEU A 43 -3.99 1.62 -0.92
CA LEU A 43 -4.34 1.64 -2.34
C LEU A 43 -5.73 2.25 -2.56
N VAL A 44 -6.72 1.83 -1.78
CA VAL A 44 -8.08 2.39 -1.83
C VAL A 44 -8.06 3.87 -1.47
N ALA A 45 -7.34 4.25 -0.41
CA ALA A 45 -7.18 5.64 -0.04
C ALA A 45 -6.50 6.45 -1.15
N LEU A 46 -5.47 5.91 -1.79
CA LEU A 46 -4.79 6.59 -2.89
C LEU A 46 -5.70 6.78 -4.11
N LEU A 47 -6.53 5.78 -4.44
CA LEU A 47 -7.50 5.86 -5.53
C LEU A 47 -8.61 6.88 -5.25
N VAL A 48 -9.18 6.83 -4.04
CA VAL A 48 -10.29 7.71 -3.61
C VAL A 48 -9.80 9.15 -3.43
N PHE A 49 -8.67 9.33 -2.75
CA PHE A 49 -8.13 10.64 -2.42
C PHE A 49 -7.11 11.16 -3.46
N TRP A 50 -6.98 10.51 -4.62
CA TRP A 50 -6.03 10.94 -5.66
C TRP A 50 -6.20 12.41 -6.05
N GLY A 51 -7.44 12.84 -6.30
CA GLY A 51 -7.77 14.24 -6.63
C GLY A 51 -7.38 15.21 -5.51
N PRO A 52 -7.93 15.05 -4.30
CA PRO A 52 -7.57 15.89 -3.15
C PRO A 52 -6.07 15.95 -2.84
N ILE A 53 -5.36 14.81 -2.94
CA ILE A 53 -3.91 14.73 -2.71
C ILE A 53 -3.16 15.48 -3.81
N MET A 54 -3.51 15.29 -5.08
CA MET A 54 -2.86 16.00 -6.18
C MET A 54 -3.19 17.48 -6.19
N ASP A 55 -4.38 17.87 -5.76
CA ASP A 55 -4.78 19.27 -5.62
C ASP A 55 -4.06 19.95 -4.46
N TRP A 56 -3.84 19.24 -3.36
CA TRP A 56 -3.00 19.72 -2.25
C TRP A 56 -1.53 19.86 -2.69
N LEU A 57 -0.98 18.85 -3.37
CA LEU A 57 0.39 18.85 -3.88
C LEU A 57 0.63 19.93 -4.94
N ARG A 58 -0.36 20.19 -5.81
CA ARG A 58 -0.33 21.27 -6.81
C ARG A 58 -0.46 22.65 -6.17
N ARG A 59 -1.24 22.79 -5.09
CA ARG A 59 -1.36 24.05 -4.33
C ARG A 59 -0.07 24.45 -3.65
N GLY A 60 0.69 23.49 -3.11
CA GLY A 60 2.02 23.75 -2.53
C GLY A 60 3.04 24.35 -3.51
N ARG A 61 2.81 24.24 -4.83
CA ARG A 61 3.70 24.77 -5.88
C ARG A 61 3.30 26.16 -6.39
N ARG A 62 2.15 26.70 -5.98
CA ARG A 62 1.74 28.09 -6.26
C ARG A 62 2.02 28.93 -5.01
N GLY A 63 3.30 29.25 -4.81
CA GLY A 63 3.71 30.24 -3.82
C GLY A 63 3.03 31.60 -4.09
N PRO A 64 2.72 32.39 -3.04
CA PRO A 64 2.08 33.69 -3.18
C PRO A 64 2.98 34.60 -4.03
N ARG A 65 2.40 35.17 -5.09
CA ARG A 65 2.99 36.31 -5.80
C ARG A 65 2.75 37.58 -4.99
#